data_AF-A0A518DCG1-F1
#
_entry.id   AF-A0A518DCG1-F1
#
_cell.length_a   1.000
_cell.length_b   1.000
_cell.length_c   1.000
_cell.angle_alpha   90.00
_cell.angle_beta   90.00
_cell.angle_gamma   90.00
#
_symmetry.space_group_name_H-M   'P 1'
#
loop_
_entity.id
_entity.type
_entity.pdbx_description
1 polymer ?
#
loop_
_entity_poly.entity_id
_entity_poly.type
_entity_poly.pdbx_seq_one_letter_code
_entity_poly.pdbx_strand_id
1 'polypeptide(L)'
;MNDLCHKLQLLPEERALILKHGYPFERLENALKRWSKSQAIKRISVSEWELSMLIGELSRTFNHGEAGADEDDLIALCDRLEYTQQTGDGDLEMLGW
;
A
#
# COMPACT_ATOMS: atom_id res chain seq x y z
N MET A 1 3.37 -21.26 4.31
CA MET A 1 2.26 -20.40 4.78
C MET A 1 2.81 -19.00 4.82
N ASN A 2 2.24 -18.05 4.08
CA ASN A 2 2.62 -16.65 4.20
C ASN A 2 1.91 -16.10 5.44
N ASP A 3 2.62 -16.04 6.56
CA ASP A 3 2.08 -15.43 7.77
C ASP A 3 1.83 -13.94 7.52
N LEU A 4 0.64 -13.46 7.94
CA LEU A 4 0.24 -12.06 7.79
C LEU A 4 0.86 -11.23 8.92
N CYS A 5 2.16 -10.98 8.81
CA CYS A 5 2.99 -10.38 9.85
C CYS A 5 2.94 -8.84 9.90
N HIS A 6 2.59 -8.17 8.80
CA HIS A 6 2.50 -6.70 8.76
C HIS A 6 1.04 -6.22 8.75
N LYS A 7 0.81 -5.05 9.36
CA LYS A 7 -0.49 -4.38 9.36
C LYS A 7 -0.33 -2.98 8.80
N LEU A 8 -0.99 -2.70 7.68
CA LEU A 8 -0.96 -1.42 6.99
C LEU A 8 -2.23 -0.65 7.31
N GLN A 9 -2.12 0.53 7.90
CA GLN A 9 -3.19 1.52 7.83
C GLN A 9 -3.11 2.23 6.48
N LEU A 10 -4.21 2.19 5.73
CA LEU A 10 -4.32 2.81 4.42
C LEU A 10 -5.45 3.83 4.41
N LEU A 11 -5.12 5.04 3.96
CA LEU A 11 -6.05 6.08 3.57
C LEU A 11 -6.90 5.62 2.37
N PRO A 12 -8.08 6.21 2.15
CA PRO A 12 -8.88 5.94 0.95
C PRO A 12 -8.12 6.12 -0.36
N GLU A 13 -7.30 7.18 -0.46
CA GLU A 13 -6.53 7.55 -1.64
C GLU A 13 -5.43 6.52 -1.91
N GLU A 14 -4.70 6.11 -0.87
CA GLU A 14 -3.66 5.07 -0.97
C GLU A 14 -4.24 3.73 -1.41
N ARG A 15 -5.44 3.35 -0.91
CA ARG A 15 -6.13 2.15 -1.41
C ARG A 15 -6.46 2.26 -2.89
N ALA A 16 -6.86 3.45 -3.36
CA ALA A 16 -7.16 3.68 -4.76
C ALA A 16 -5.90 3.63 -5.63
N LEU A 17 -4.79 4.20 -5.15
CA LEU A 17 -3.49 4.15 -5.83
C LEU A 17 -3.00 2.71 -6.00
N ILE A 18 -3.06 1.90 -4.94
CA ILE A 18 -2.70 0.47 -5.01
C ILE A 18 -3.57 -0.25 -6.04
N LEU A 19 -4.89 -0.04 -6.02
CA LEU A 19 -5.79 -0.67 -6.98
C LEU A 19 -5.59 -0.18 -8.42
N LYS A 20 -5.11 1.05 -8.61
CA LYS A 20 -4.92 1.69 -9.93
C LYS A 20 -3.59 1.29 -10.58
N HIS A 21 -2.51 1.20 -9.79
CA HIS A 21 -1.14 1.10 -10.30
C HIS A 21 -0.50 -0.30 -10.23
N GLY A 22 -1.14 -1.28 -9.59
CA GLY A 22 -0.75 -2.71 -9.65
C GLY A 22 -0.50 -3.37 -8.29
N TYR A 23 0.11 -4.55 -8.23
CA TYR A 23 -0.63 -5.81 -8.44
C TYR A 23 -1.10 -6.39 -7.08
N PRO A 24 -2.40 -6.30 -6.76
CA PRO A 24 -2.92 -6.85 -5.53
C PRO A 24 -3.26 -8.33 -5.77
N PHE A 25 -2.59 -9.23 -5.06
CA PHE A 25 -2.99 -10.64 -4.98
C PHE A 25 -4.49 -10.76 -4.70
N GLU A 26 -5.17 -11.77 -5.24
CA GLU A 26 -6.63 -11.94 -5.10
C GLU A 26 -7.14 -11.67 -3.67
N ARG A 27 -6.41 -12.15 -2.65
CA ARG A 27 -6.70 -11.89 -1.24
C ARG A 27 -6.61 -10.41 -0.87
N LEU A 28 -5.49 -9.76 -1.19
CA LEU A 28 -5.24 -8.35 -0.91
C LEU A 28 -6.18 -7.45 -1.71
N GLU A 29 -6.43 -7.79 -2.98
CA GLU A 29 -7.37 -7.11 -3.85
C GLU A 29 -8.79 -7.16 -3.29
N ASN A 30 -9.24 -8.33 -2.87
CA ASN A 30 -10.55 -8.49 -2.24
C ASN A 30 -10.65 -7.69 -0.93
N ALA A 31 -9.58 -7.67 -0.13
CA ALA A 31 -9.52 -6.87 1.10
C ALA A 31 -9.62 -5.36 0.81
N LEU A 32 -8.93 -4.86 -0.22
CA LEU A 32 -8.97 -3.47 -0.65
C LEU A 32 -10.33 -3.11 -1.26
N LYS A 33 -10.83 -3.92 -2.19
CA LYS A 33 -12.12 -3.70 -2.88
C LYS A 33 -13.31 -3.70 -1.93
N ARG A 34 -13.27 -4.50 -0.85
CA ARG A 34 -14.29 -4.48 0.22
C ARG A 34 -14.52 -3.07 0.79
N TRP A 35 -13.50 -2.22 0.75
CA TRP A 35 -13.53 -0.87 1.31
C TRP A 35 -13.37 0.23 0.26
N SER A 36 -13.52 -0.09 -1.03
CA SER A 36 -13.36 0.85 -2.16
C SER A 36 -14.22 2.12 -2.06
N LYS A 37 -15.40 2.04 -1.45
CA LYS A 37 -16.30 3.20 -1.24
C LYS A 37 -16.16 3.83 0.15
N SER A 38 -15.35 3.27 1.03
CA SER A 38 -15.19 3.77 2.39
C SER A 38 -14.23 4.94 2.41
N GLN A 39 -14.58 6.01 3.13
CA GLN A 39 -13.71 7.15 3.40
C GLN A 39 -12.91 6.99 4.70
N ALA A 40 -13.09 5.86 5.40
CA ALA A 40 -12.36 5.59 6.64
C ALA A 40 -10.96 5.03 6.34
N ILE A 41 -10.02 5.31 7.25
CA ILE A 41 -8.75 4.60 7.35
C ILE A 41 -9.05 3.12 7.60
N LYS A 42 -8.38 2.23 6.88
CA LYS A 42 -8.53 0.78 7.05
C LYS A 42 -7.21 0.13 7.33
N ARG A 43 -7.21 -0.76 8.31
CA ARG A 43 -6.06 -1.62 8.61
C ARG A 43 -6.18 -2.92 7.83
N ILE A 44 -5.15 -3.25 7.04
CA ILE A 44 -5.08 -4.46 6.21
C ILE A 44 -3.86 -5.27 6.62
N SER A 45 -4.06 -6.56 6.86
CA SER A 45 -2.95 -7.47 7.15
C SER A 45 -2.34 -8.01 5.87
N VAL A 46 -1.02 -7.90 5.74
CA VAL A 46 -0.24 -8.40 4.61
C VAL A 46 0.90 -9.27 5.12
N SER A 47 1.30 -10.24 4.32
CA SER A 47 2.56 -10.97 4.55
C SER A 47 3.75 -10.14 4.10
N GLU A 48 4.93 -10.46 4.62
CA GLU A 48 6.21 -9.85 4.21
C GLU A 48 6.39 -9.92 2.70
N TRP A 49 6.09 -11.07 2.09
CA TRP A 49 6.21 -11.25 0.65
C TRP A 49 5.20 -10.39 -0.14
N GLU A 50 3.94 -10.31 0.30
CA GLU A 50 2.94 -9.44 -0.33
C GLU A 50 3.36 -7.96 -0.24
N LEU A 51 3.96 -7.55 0.88
CA LEU A 51 4.46 -6.19 1.08
C LEU A 51 5.66 -5.88 0.17
N SER A 52 6.66 -6.77 0.12
CA SER A 52 7.82 -6.64 -0.79
C SER A 52 7.39 -6.50 -2.24
N MET A 53 6.45 -7.34 -2.68
CA MET A 53 5.94 -7.32 -4.04
C MET A 53 5.15 -6.05 -4.34
N LEU A 54 4.33 -5.58 -3.39
CA LEU A 54 3.59 -4.34 -3.52
C LEU A 54 4.54 -3.14 -3.70
N ILE A 55 5.56 -3.02 -2.86
CA ILE A 55 6.58 -1.97 -2.96
C ILE A 55 7.27 -2.05 -4.33
N GLY A 56 7.68 -3.25 -4.76
CA GLY A 56 8.35 -3.43 -6.05
C GLY A 56 7.50 -3.00 -7.25
N GLU A 57 6.21 -3.34 -7.27
CA GLU A 57 5.30 -2.94 -8.36
C GLU A 57 5.03 -1.44 -8.37
N LEU A 58 4.72 -0.84 -7.22
CA LEU A 58 4.50 0.60 -7.13
C LEU A 58 5.76 1.38 -7.52
N SER A 59 6.94 0.91 -7.09
CA SER A 59 8.22 1.49 -7.46
C SER A 59 8.53 1.37 -8.94
N ARG A 60 8.16 0.25 -9.56
CA ARG A 60 8.28 0.09 -11.00
C ARG A 60 7.40 1.09 -11.75
N THR A 61 6.16 1.30 -11.30
CA THR A 61 5.19 2.19 -11.96
C THR A 61 5.71 3.62 -12.05
N PHE A 62 6.24 4.20 -10.97
CA PHE A 62 6.79 5.56 -11.05
C PHE A 62 8.14 5.59 -11.79
N ASN A 63 9.03 4.61 -11.60
CA ASN A 63 10.33 4.58 -12.30
C ASN A 63 10.21 4.45 -13.83
N HIS A 64 9.09 3.90 -14.32
CA HIS A 64 8.80 3.78 -15.74
C HIS A 64 7.99 4.96 -16.30
N GLY A 65 7.68 5.98 -15.49
CA GLY A 65 6.87 7.13 -15.89
C GLY A 65 5.40 6.80 -16.12
N GLU A 66 4.91 5.68 -15.56
CA GLU A 66 3.53 5.22 -15.71
C GLU A 66 2.60 5.83 -14.63
N ALA A 67 3.19 6.48 -13.62
CA ALA A 67 2.47 7.13 -12.53
C ALA A 67 1.67 8.38 -12.96
N GLY A 68 2.17 9.16 -13.92
CA GLY A 68 1.53 10.37 -14.39
C GLY A 68 1.26 11.38 -13.26
N ALA A 69 0.01 11.80 -13.09
CA ALA A 69 -0.39 12.76 -12.05
C ALA A 69 -0.29 12.21 -10.61
N ASP A 70 -0.11 10.89 -10.45
CA ASP A 70 -0.08 10.23 -9.15
C ASP A 70 1.36 9.97 -8.65
N GLU A 71 2.39 10.51 -9.34
CA GLU A 71 3.80 10.23 -9.06
C GLU A 71 4.20 10.57 -7.62
N ASP A 72 3.92 11.80 -7.18
CA ASP A 72 4.25 12.25 -5.82
C ASP A 72 3.54 11.39 -4.75
N ASP A 73 2.27 11.07 -4.98
CA ASP A 73 1.48 10.26 -4.04
C ASP A 73 1.96 8.80 -3.99
N LEU A 74 2.40 8.25 -5.13
CA LEU A 74 2.98 6.91 -5.20
C LEU A 74 4.34 6.84 -4.51
N ILE A 75 5.18 7.86 -4.66
CA ILE A 75 6.47 7.95 -3.96
C ILE A 75 6.23 7.97 -2.45
N ALA A 76 5.35 8.86 -1.97
CA ALA A 76 5.02 8.95 -0.55
C ALA A 76 4.45 7.64 0.01
N LEU A 77 3.61 6.95 -0.76
CA LEU A 77 3.08 5.64 -0.40
C LEU A 77 4.20 4.58 -0.33
N CYS A 78 5.08 4.51 -1.33
CA CYS A 78 6.21 3.58 -1.34
C CYS A 78 7.11 3.77 -0.13
N ASP A 79 7.51 5.01 0.18
CA ASP A 79 8.37 5.33 1.33
C ASP A 79 7.76 4.81 2.64
N ARG A 80 6.44 4.98 2.81
CA ARG A 80 5.73 4.52 4.00
C ARG A 80 5.61 3.00 4.08
N LEU A 81 5.41 2.33 2.94
CA LEU A 81 5.38 0.87 2.87
C LEU A 81 6.76 0.26 3.16
N GLU A 82 7.83 0.86 2.64
CA GLU A 82 9.22 0.49 2.94
C GLU A 82 9.54 0.67 4.43
N TYR A 83 9.12 1.80 5.01
CA TYR A 83 9.24 2.02 6.45
C TYR A 83 8.51 0.92 7.24
N THR A 84 7.28 0.57 6.84
CA THR A 84 6.51 -0.49 7.50
C THR A 84 7.19 -1.85 7.37
N GLN A 85 7.82 -2.13 6.24
CA GLN A 85 8.56 -3.37 6.02
C GLN A 85 9.76 -3.47 6.95
N GLN A 86 10.49 -2.36 7.13
CA GLN A 86 11.71 -2.31 7.94
C GLN A 86 11.43 -2.32 9.45
N THR A 87 10.36 -1.64 9.89
CA THR A 87 10.10 -1.40 11.31
C THR A 87 8.95 -2.24 11.88
N GLY A 88 8.09 -2.78 11.01
CA GLY A 88 6.83 -3.40 11.39
C GLY A 88 5.71 -2.41 11.74
N ASP A 89 6.01 -1.12 11.80
CA ASP A 89 5.03 -0.06 12.09
C ASP A 89 4.41 0.47 10.80
N GLY A 90 3.15 0.07 10.59
CA GLY A 90 2.33 0.54 9.47
C GLY A 90 1.16 1.42 9.90
N ASP A 91 1.20 1.96 11.12
CA ASP A 91 0.18 2.90 11.57
C ASP A 91 0.46 4.30 10.99
N LEU A 92 -0.61 5.05 10.71
CA LEU A 92 -0.49 6.42 10.19
C LEU A 92 -0.12 7.43 11.30
N GLU A 93 0.07 6.98 12.54
CA GLU A 93 0.36 7.82 13.71
C GLU A 93 1.71 8.56 13.63
N MET A 94 2.54 8.31 12.62
CA MET A 94 3.74 9.09 12.33
C MET A 94 3.53 10.34 11.46
N LEU A 95 2.34 10.58 10.91
CA LEU A 95 2.05 11.86 10.23
C LEU A 95 1.37 12.82 11.21
N GLY A 96 2.07 13.07 12.30
CA GLY A 96 1.80 14.20 13.16
C GLY A 96 2.31 15.49 12.52
N TRP A 97 1.47 16.09 11.66
CA TRP A 97 1.52 17.49 11.19
C TRP A 97 2.66 17.88 10.24
#